data_AF-A0A3Q9W4G9-F1
#
_entry.id   AF-A0A3Q9W4G9-F1
#
_cell.length_a   1.000
_cell.length_b   1.000
_cell.length_c   1.000
_cell.angle_alpha   90.00
_cell.angle_beta   90.00
_cell.angle_gamma   90.00
#
_symmetry.space_group_name_H-M   'P 1'
#
loop_
_entity.id
_entity.type
_entity.pdbx_description
1 polymer ?
#
loop_
_entity_poly.entity_id
_entity_poly.type
_entity_poly.pdbx_seq_one_letter_code
_entity_poly.pdbx_strand_id
1 'polypeptide(L)'
;MSKITALLLAAVTGHATANVQWDLVTDSHLDGVLATSGTQLQQLKVQLHANKFNATDTQAPEASLIQGEFEHPNTFEIGSGLKQRVQFSIAKDGARFYFLGQGSEQDGYQGTWYGPNNDSGDFTLATGAVIEIPHSSCAQILSENPDAQSGVYTIDPDGAGVHASFDAYCDMDTDEGGWTLIGTYSKSEPGGKMYISDYNPQPDVTATDPMVTGLYQGPLGAFRDVREQVACDYAGCKSAYQSAMSEAELEMVRYTWGYKDQQAHQKNTPLPDCRATYDASGATTKKCIYYGDGDDRNNMNVVGWQRDIHPGHHACWLAHGEFSTASKGSPRCSYNAIGNGTRWGLLWVR
;
A
#
# COMPACT_ATOMS: atom_id res chain seq x y z
N MET A 1 41.34 -28.02 -39.01
CA MET A 1 40.44 -28.66 -38.03
C MET A 1 39.89 -27.58 -37.13
N SER A 2 38.60 -27.34 -37.27
CA SER A 2 37.81 -26.33 -36.56
C SER A 2 37.56 -26.75 -35.10
N LYS A 3 37.61 -25.80 -34.16
CA LYS A 3 36.84 -25.87 -32.92
C LYS A 3 36.18 -24.53 -32.64
N ILE A 4 34.91 -24.51 -33.05
CA ILE A 4 33.84 -23.58 -32.75
C ILE A 4 33.77 -23.34 -31.22
N THR A 5 33.82 -22.08 -30.80
CA THR A 5 33.39 -21.67 -29.45
C THR A 5 32.00 -21.06 -29.61
N ALA A 6 31.04 -21.67 -28.91
CA ALA A 6 29.61 -21.48 -29.10
C ALA A 6 29.15 -20.07 -28.72
N LEU A 7 28.31 -19.49 -29.60
CA LEU A 7 27.37 -18.43 -29.29
C LEU A 7 26.41 -18.96 -28.20
N LEU A 8 26.43 -18.37 -27.01
CA LEU A 8 25.29 -18.49 -26.10
C LEU A 8 24.19 -17.57 -26.64
N LEU A 9 23.13 -18.18 -27.18
CA LEU A 9 21.82 -17.55 -27.34
C LEU A 9 21.40 -17.00 -25.98
N ALA A 10 21.29 -15.67 -25.85
CA ALA A 10 20.43 -15.08 -24.85
C ALA A 10 19.00 -15.53 -25.20
N ALA A 11 18.45 -16.38 -24.35
CA ALA A 11 17.10 -16.89 -24.47
C ALA A 11 16.13 -15.70 -24.51
N VAL A 12 15.28 -15.70 -25.54
CA VAL A 12 14.07 -14.91 -25.62
C VAL A 12 13.23 -15.27 -24.40
N THR A 13 13.27 -14.43 -23.37
CA THR A 13 12.26 -14.46 -22.32
C THR A 13 10.96 -14.00 -22.96
N GLY A 14 9.96 -14.88 -22.92
CA GLY A 14 8.61 -14.57 -23.35
C GLY A 14 8.14 -13.34 -22.58
N HIS A 15 8.06 -12.21 -23.27
CA HIS A 15 7.39 -11.05 -22.74
C HIS A 15 5.91 -11.38 -22.78
N ALA A 16 5.36 -11.71 -21.61
CA ALA A 16 3.95 -11.43 -21.39
C ALA A 16 3.70 -10.00 -21.89
N THR A 17 2.72 -9.82 -22.76
CA THR A 17 2.33 -8.50 -23.27
C THR A 17 1.80 -7.70 -22.09
N ALA A 18 2.70 -7.02 -21.38
CA ALA A 18 2.35 -6.01 -20.40
C ALA A 18 1.69 -4.87 -21.19
N ASN A 19 0.44 -4.58 -20.86
CA ASN A 19 -0.15 -3.33 -21.30
C ASN A 19 0.56 -2.22 -20.52
N VAL A 20 1.49 -1.52 -21.17
CA VAL A 20 2.21 -0.41 -20.55
C VAL A 20 1.40 0.87 -20.81
N GLN A 21 1.19 1.67 -19.76
CA GLN A 21 0.48 2.93 -19.85
C GLN A 21 1.46 4.07 -20.09
N TRP A 22 1.29 4.84 -21.16
CA TRP A 22 2.10 6.02 -21.48
C TRP A 22 1.28 7.30 -21.38
N ASP A 23 1.88 8.36 -20.86
CA ASP A 23 1.29 9.70 -20.88
C ASP A 23 1.89 10.50 -22.04
N LEU A 24 1.01 10.94 -22.93
CA LEU A 24 1.32 11.92 -23.97
C LEU A 24 0.81 13.27 -23.51
N VAL A 25 1.73 14.19 -23.24
CA VAL A 25 1.41 15.59 -22.92
C VAL A 25 1.80 16.44 -24.11
N THR A 26 0.89 17.28 -24.60
CA THR A 26 1.12 18.19 -25.73
C THR A 26 0.71 19.61 -25.37
N ASP A 27 1.35 20.61 -25.94
CA ASP A 27 0.83 21.97 -26.00
C ASP A 27 0.76 22.48 -27.44
N SER A 28 0.46 23.76 -27.62
CA SER A 28 0.42 24.43 -28.93
C SER A 28 1.54 25.47 -29.11
N HIS A 29 2.62 25.39 -28.33
CA HIS A 29 3.78 26.27 -28.45
C HIS A 29 4.94 25.48 -29.04
N LEU A 30 5.68 26.09 -29.97
CA LEU A 30 6.84 25.46 -30.60
C LEU A 30 8.10 26.17 -30.12
N ASP A 31 8.47 25.94 -28.86
CA ASP A 31 9.60 26.59 -28.19
C ASP A 31 10.56 25.59 -27.49
N GLY A 32 10.24 24.30 -27.56
CA GLY A 32 10.96 23.19 -26.95
C GLY A 32 10.60 22.95 -25.48
N VAL A 33 9.58 23.61 -24.93
CA VAL A 33 9.18 23.53 -23.52
C VAL A 33 7.67 23.38 -23.38
N LEU A 34 7.21 22.41 -22.59
CA LEU A 34 5.78 22.30 -22.27
C LEU A 34 5.28 23.53 -21.50
N ALA A 35 4.23 24.17 -22.02
CA ALA A 35 3.57 25.31 -21.41
C ALA A 35 2.98 24.96 -20.03
N THR A 36 3.00 25.92 -19.10
CA THR A 36 2.43 25.74 -17.75
C THR A 36 0.89 25.78 -17.71
N SER A 37 0.25 26.11 -18.84
CA SER A 37 -1.21 26.17 -18.98
C SER A 37 -1.62 25.88 -20.41
N GLY A 38 -2.73 25.16 -20.62
CA GLY A 38 -3.22 24.82 -21.96
C GLY A 38 -2.63 23.52 -22.54
N THR A 39 -1.90 22.75 -21.73
CA THR A 39 -1.46 21.39 -22.10
C THR A 39 -2.64 20.43 -22.16
N GLN A 40 -2.57 19.50 -23.10
CA GLN A 40 -3.48 18.37 -23.22
C GLN A 40 -2.77 17.09 -22.81
N LEU A 41 -3.41 16.30 -21.93
CA LEU A 41 -2.94 14.99 -21.51
C LEU A 41 -3.77 13.90 -22.21
N GLN A 42 -3.09 12.92 -22.79
CA GLN A 42 -3.67 11.69 -23.32
C GLN A 42 -3.00 10.48 -22.68
N GLN A 43 -3.84 9.58 -22.15
CA GLN A 43 -3.42 8.40 -21.42
C GLN A 43 -3.51 7.18 -22.36
N LEU A 44 -2.37 6.65 -22.78
CA LEU A 44 -2.25 5.69 -23.86
C LEU A 44 -1.98 4.28 -23.34
N LYS A 45 -2.84 3.33 -23.69
CA LYS A 45 -2.57 1.90 -23.49
C LYS A 45 -1.77 1.37 -24.68
N VAL A 46 -0.53 0.96 -24.43
CA VAL A 46 0.44 0.64 -25.49
C VAL A 46 0.66 -0.87 -25.62
N GLN A 47 0.72 -1.34 -26.88
CA GLN A 47 1.10 -2.69 -27.26
C GLN A 47 2.36 -2.65 -28.11
N LEU A 48 3.45 -3.17 -27.56
CA LEU A 48 4.77 -3.21 -28.20
C LEU A 48 4.97 -4.50 -28.99
N HIS A 49 5.50 -4.37 -30.21
CA HIS A 49 5.93 -5.49 -31.06
C HIS A 49 7.27 -5.13 -31.72
N ALA A 50 8.35 -5.67 -31.17
CA ALA A 50 9.72 -5.31 -31.52
C ALA A 50 9.95 -3.79 -31.39
N ASN A 51 10.35 -3.12 -32.47
CA ASN A 51 10.56 -1.67 -32.47
C ASN A 51 9.31 -0.87 -32.87
N LYS A 52 8.13 -1.50 -32.99
CA LYS A 52 6.87 -0.84 -33.34
C LYS A 52 5.89 -0.90 -32.19
N PHE A 53 4.99 0.07 -32.12
CA PHE A 53 3.91 0.08 -31.14
C PHE A 53 2.59 0.52 -31.76
N ASN A 54 1.52 -0.05 -31.24
CA ASN A 54 0.16 0.47 -31.38
C ASN A 54 -0.30 0.96 -30.02
N ALA A 55 -1.14 1.99 -29.99
CA ALA A 55 -1.74 2.45 -28.76
C ALA A 55 -3.20 2.86 -28.95
N THR A 56 -3.95 2.86 -27.85
CA THR A 56 -5.31 3.39 -27.78
C THR A 56 -5.43 4.37 -26.63
N ASP A 57 -6.12 5.49 -26.82
CA ASP A 57 -6.48 6.39 -25.73
C ASP A 57 -7.42 5.65 -24.76
N THR A 58 -7.05 5.57 -23.49
CA THR A 58 -7.83 4.90 -22.45
C THR A 58 -9.19 5.54 -22.20
N GLN A 59 -9.32 6.85 -22.44
CA GLN A 59 -10.57 7.60 -22.25
C GLN A 59 -11.43 7.60 -23.52
N ALA A 60 -10.83 7.33 -24.68
CA ALA A 60 -11.51 7.35 -25.98
C ALA A 60 -10.94 6.33 -26.99
N PRO A 61 -11.03 5.01 -26.70
CA PRO A 61 -10.30 3.98 -27.45
C PRO A 61 -10.74 3.82 -28.91
N GLU A 62 -12.00 4.15 -29.23
CA GLU A 62 -12.56 4.07 -30.59
C GLU A 62 -12.33 5.34 -31.42
N ALA A 63 -11.89 6.42 -30.80
CA ALA A 63 -11.80 7.73 -31.44
C ALA A 63 -10.44 7.99 -32.10
N SER A 64 -9.43 7.17 -31.85
CA SER A 64 -8.07 7.44 -32.30
C SER A 64 -7.27 6.18 -32.63
N LEU A 65 -6.68 6.15 -33.83
CA LEU A 65 -5.70 5.13 -34.21
C LEU A 65 -4.29 5.70 -33.97
N ILE A 66 -3.54 5.07 -33.06
CA ILE A 66 -2.16 5.46 -32.73
C ILE A 66 -1.20 4.35 -33.15
N GLN A 67 -0.22 4.73 -33.96
CA GLN A 67 0.82 3.82 -34.46
C GLN A 67 2.16 4.53 -34.47
N GLY A 68 3.20 3.85 -34.01
CA GLY A 68 4.53 4.40 -33.94
C GLY A 68 5.64 3.37 -33.94
N GLU A 69 6.87 3.87 -33.91
CA GLU A 69 8.07 3.07 -33.87
C GLU A 69 9.24 3.77 -33.17
N PHE A 70 10.15 2.94 -32.69
CA PHE A 70 11.41 3.30 -32.07
C PHE A 70 12.57 3.06 -33.01
N GLU A 71 13.49 4.00 -33.02
CA GLU A 71 14.75 3.87 -33.71
C GLU A 71 15.90 3.85 -32.68
N HIS A 72 16.52 2.67 -32.55
CA HIS A 72 17.59 2.43 -31.59
C HIS A 72 18.87 3.22 -31.92
N PRO A 73 19.64 3.64 -30.91
CA PRO A 73 20.95 4.25 -31.11
C PRO A 73 21.92 3.32 -31.85
N ASN A 74 22.90 3.90 -32.56
CA ASN A 74 24.05 3.19 -33.13
C ASN A 74 23.74 2.00 -34.08
N THR A 75 22.65 2.06 -34.85
CA THR A 75 22.39 1.07 -35.92
C THR A 75 23.22 1.36 -37.18
N PHE A 76 23.56 0.30 -37.92
CA PHE A 76 24.50 0.30 -39.07
C PHE A 76 24.13 1.27 -40.21
N GLU A 77 22.86 1.72 -40.29
CA GLU A 77 22.31 2.52 -41.39
C GLU A 77 22.13 4.01 -41.04
N ILE A 78 22.98 4.58 -40.17
CA ILE A 78 22.85 5.97 -39.67
C ILE A 78 21.66 6.08 -38.70
N GLY A 79 21.69 5.28 -37.62
CA GLY A 79 20.72 5.32 -36.54
C GLY A 79 20.58 6.69 -35.85
N SER A 80 19.75 6.75 -34.81
CA SER A 80 19.36 7.94 -34.03
C SER A 80 20.50 8.68 -33.28
N GLY A 81 21.76 8.43 -33.63
CA GLY A 81 22.93 8.98 -32.96
C GLY A 81 23.11 8.34 -31.59
N LEU A 82 23.32 9.16 -30.56
CA LEU A 82 23.56 8.73 -29.17
C LEU A 82 22.28 8.52 -28.34
N LYS A 83 21.13 9.04 -28.80
CA LYS A 83 19.84 8.98 -28.09
C LYS A 83 18.81 8.26 -28.96
N GLN A 84 17.91 7.50 -28.36
CA GLN A 84 16.85 6.82 -29.11
C GLN A 84 15.88 7.85 -29.68
N ARG A 85 15.31 7.59 -30.87
CA ARG A 85 14.23 8.39 -31.45
C ARG A 85 12.91 7.64 -31.37
N VAL A 86 11.83 8.38 -31.18
CA VAL A 86 10.46 7.90 -31.30
C VAL A 86 9.74 8.69 -32.38
N GLN A 87 9.00 7.99 -33.23
CA GLN A 87 8.06 8.62 -34.16
C GLN A 87 6.73 7.91 -34.13
N PHE A 88 5.65 8.68 -34.18
CA PHE A 88 4.30 8.12 -34.21
C PHE A 88 3.31 9.07 -34.85
N SER A 89 2.13 8.55 -35.16
CA SER A 89 1.01 9.34 -35.65
C SER A 89 -0.27 8.99 -34.91
N ILE A 90 -1.12 10.00 -34.74
CA ILE A 90 -2.47 9.86 -34.19
C ILE A 90 -3.45 10.25 -35.29
N ALA A 91 -4.34 9.34 -35.67
CA ALA A 91 -5.46 9.65 -36.56
C ALA A 91 -6.75 9.74 -35.73
N LYS A 92 -7.38 10.92 -35.72
CA LYS A 92 -8.56 11.24 -34.92
C LYS A 92 -9.53 12.10 -35.75
N ASP A 93 -10.81 11.73 -35.78
CA ASP A 93 -11.88 12.50 -36.44
C ASP A 93 -11.57 12.92 -37.89
N GLY A 94 -10.88 12.06 -38.65
CA GLY A 94 -10.48 12.34 -40.04
C GLY A 94 -9.24 13.24 -40.19
N ALA A 95 -8.67 13.73 -39.09
CA ALA A 95 -7.39 14.42 -39.04
C ALA A 95 -6.24 13.46 -38.68
N ARG A 96 -5.00 13.83 -39.03
CA ARG A 96 -3.80 13.10 -38.65
C ARG A 96 -2.74 14.05 -38.11
N PHE A 97 -2.15 13.67 -36.99
CA PHE A 97 -1.08 14.38 -36.29
C PHE A 97 0.18 13.53 -36.32
N TYR A 98 1.33 14.14 -36.54
CA TYR A 98 2.63 13.47 -36.61
C TYR A 98 3.54 13.95 -35.49
N PHE A 99 4.27 13.03 -34.88
CA PHE A 99 5.13 13.27 -33.72
C PHE A 99 6.53 12.73 -34.01
N LEU A 100 7.55 13.52 -33.69
CA LEU A 100 8.95 13.11 -33.75
C LEU A 100 9.71 13.64 -32.53
N GLY A 101 10.35 12.74 -31.79
CA GLY A 101 11.09 13.08 -30.59
C GLY A 101 12.29 12.17 -30.34
N GLN A 102 12.99 12.46 -29.26
CA GLN A 102 14.14 11.70 -28.80
C GLN A 102 14.13 11.56 -27.28
N GLY A 103 14.78 10.53 -26.76
CA GLY A 103 14.76 10.23 -25.33
C GLY A 103 15.19 8.81 -25.01
N SER A 104 14.63 8.27 -23.94
CA SER A 104 14.79 6.89 -23.51
C SER A 104 13.48 6.38 -22.89
N GLU A 105 13.34 5.07 -22.76
CA GLU A 105 12.21 4.49 -22.01
C GLU A 105 12.21 4.91 -20.53
N GLN A 106 13.39 5.17 -19.94
CA GLN A 106 13.55 5.55 -18.53
C GLN A 106 13.26 7.02 -18.26
N ASP A 107 13.74 7.91 -19.13
CA ASP A 107 13.65 9.37 -18.95
C ASP A 107 12.45 9.98 -19.69
N GLY A 108 11.75 9.17 -20.49
CA GLY A 108 10.75 9.62 -21.44
C GLY A 108 11.36 10.22 -22.71
N TYR A 109 10.47 10.54 -23.64
CA TYR A 109 10.75 11.16 -24.92
C TYR A 109 10.17 12.56 -24.95
N GLN A 110 10.86 13.46 -25.65
CA GLN A 110 10.39 14.82 -25.90
C GLN A 110 10.62 15.18 -27.36
N GLY A 111 9.76 16.03 -27.91
CA GLY A 111 9.89 16.47 -29.29
C GLY A 111 8.76 17.37 -29.74
N THR A 112 8.52 17.36 -31.04
CA THR A 112 7.56 18.24 -31.71
C THR A 112 6.47 17.45 -32.39
N TRP A 113 5.27 18.00 -32.42
CA TRP A 113 4.15 17.48 -33.20
C TRP A 113 3.66 18.48 -34.26
N TYR A 114 3.09 17.95 -35.34
CA TYR A 114 2.52 18.72 -36.44
C TYR A 114 1.12 18.20 -36.80
N GLY A 115 0.16 19.12 -36.92
CA GLY A 115 -1.23 18.88 -37.29
C GLY A 115 -1.57 19.30 -38.72
N PRO A 116 -2.81 19.02 -39.18
CA PRO A 116 -3.21 19.22 -40.56
C PRO A 116 -3.44 20.68 -40.97
N ASN A 117 -3.63 21.62 -40.02
CA ASN A 117 -3.94 23.02 -40.34
C ASN A 117 -2.75 23.96 -40.05
N ASN A 118 -1.52 23.49 -40.30
CA ASN A 118 -0.28 24.13 -39.86
C ASN A 118 -0.18 24.31 -38.35
N ASP A 119 -0.93 23.51 -37.59
CA ASP A 119 -0.81 23.43 -36.15
C ASP A 119 0.51 22.75 -35.80
N SER A 120 1.17 23.21 -34.76
CA SER A 120 2.36 22.57 -34.23
C SER A 120 2.53 22.91 -32.76
N GLY A 121 3.20 22.04 -32.02
CA GLY A 121 3.61 22.33 -30.66
C GLY A 121 4.59 21.29 -30.15
N ASP A 122 4.85 21.35 -28.86
CA ASP A 122 5.78 20.44 -28.21
C ASP A 122 5.04 19.29 -27.53
N PHE A 123 5.74 18.17 -27.35
CA PHE A 123 5.22 17.02 -26.63
C PHE A 123 6.25 16.37 -25.71
N THR A 124 5.74 15.72 -24.69
CA THR A 124 6.45 14.66 -23.96
C THR A 124 5.66 13.36 -24.05
N LEU A 125 6.36 12.25 -24.23
CA LEU A 125 5.83 10.90 -24.17
C LEU A 125 6.68 10.12 -23.18
N ALA A 126 6.14 9.81 -22.01
CA ALA A 126 6.81 8.98 -21.04
C ALA A 126 5.93 7.77 -20.73
N THR A 127 6.51 6.71 -20.18
CA THR A 127 5.71 5.84 -19.30
C THR A 127 5.04 6.78 -18.32
N GLY A 128 3.70 6.85 -18.39
CA GLY A 128 2.93 7.77 -17.56
C GLY A 128 3.47 7.61 -16.18
N ALA A 129 3.86 8.73 -15.53
CA ALA A 129 4.78 8.74 -14.40
C ALA A 129 4.53 7.46 -13.63
N VAL A 130 5.55 6.62 -13.47
CA VAL A 130 5.45 5.56 -12.49
C VAL A 130 5.26 6.36 -11.21
N ILE A 131 4.00 6.65 -10.85
CA ILE A 131 3.57 6.54 -9.48
C ILE A 131 3.97 5.10 -9.25
N GLU A 132 5.19 4.93 -8.73
CA GLU A 132 5.52 3.71 -8.05
C GLU A 132 4.50 3.73 -6.93
N ILE A 133 3.30 3.20 -7.21
CA ILE A 133 2.25 3.06 -6.23
C ILE A 133 2.92 2.15 -5.23
N PRO A 134 3.27 2.67 -4.05
CA PRO A 134 3.97 1.86 -3.08
C PRO A 134 3.15 0.60 -2.87
N HIS A 135 3.81 -0.52 -2.60
CA HIS A 135 3.11 -1.78 -2.39
C HIS A 135 1.95 -1.59 -1.39
N SER A 136 0.82 -2.24 -1.67
CA SER A 136 -0.39 -2.07 -0.86
C SER A 136 -0.25 -2.57 0.57
N SER A 137 0.73 -3.44 0.82
CA SER A 137 1.04 -3.97 2.15
C SER A 137 2.45 -4.51 2.23
N CYS A 138 2.94 -4.71 3.45
CA CYS A 138 4.16 -5.46 3.72
C CYS A 138 4.09 -6.90 3.19
N ALA A 139 2.90 -7.51 3.17
CA ALA A 139 2.71 -8.86 2.61
C ALA A 139 2.94 -8.88 1.10
N GLN A 140 2.50 -7.85 0.38
CA GLN A 140 2.79 -7.72 -1.05
C GLN A 140 4.30 -7.61 -1.28
N ILE A 141 5.00 -6.74 -0.51
CA ILE A 141 6.46 -6.59 -0.59
C ILE A 141 7.16 -7.94 -0.39
N LEU A 142 6.80 -8.68 0.66
CA LEU A 142 7.42 -9.97 0.95
C LEU A 142 7.11 -11.04 -0.10
N SER A 143 5.91 -10.99 -0.71
CA SER A 143 5.56 -11.92 -1.79
C SER A 143 6.36 -11.68 -3.08
N GLU A 144 6.68 -10.43 -3.38
CA GLU A 144 7.45 -10.03 -4.57
C GLU A 144 8.95 -10.15 -4.33
N ASN A 145 9.39 -9.95 -3.09
CA ASN A 145 10.77 -10.13 -2.64
C ASN A 145 10.81 -10.98 -1.36
N PRO A 146 10.91 -12.32 -1.49
CA PRO A 146 10.99 -13.22 -0.33
C PRO A 146 12.20 -13.01 0.58
N ASP A 147 13.23 -12.29 0.11
CA ASP A 147 14.43 -11.95 0.90
C ASP A 147 14.29 -10.59 1.62
N ALA A 148 13.14 -9.91 1.50
CA ALA A 148 12.87 -8.64 2.16
C ALA A 148 13.03 -8.77 3.69
N GLN A 149 13.75 -7.83 4.28
CA GLN A 149 14.04 -7.82 5.71
C GLN A 149 13.02 -6.96 6.45
N SER A 150 12.83 -7.23 7.75
CA SER A 150 12.04 -6.33 8.59
C SER A 150 12.61 -4.91 8.59
N GLY A 151 11.75 -3.88 8.51
CA GLY A 151 12.18 -2.50 8.37
C GLY A 151 11.04 -1.54 8.06
N VAL A 152 11.37 -0.28 7.82
CA VAL A 152 10.39 0.75 7.43
C VAL A 152 10.25 0.77 5.92
N TYR A 153 9.00 0.70 5.44
CA TYR A 153 8.65 0.76 4.03
C TYR A 153 7.52 1.77 3.83
N THR A 154 7.55 2.48 2.71
CA THR A 154 6.40 3.26 2.26
C THR A 154 5.40 2.30 1.61
N ILE A 155 4.14 2.37 2.02
CA ILE A 155 3.05 1.53 1.52
C ILE A 155 1.81 2.37 1.19
N ASP A 156 0.95 1.83 0.33
CA ASP A 156 -0.26 2.51 -0.12
C ASP A 156 -1.47 1.55 -0.23
N PRO A 157 -2.19 1.31 0.87
CA PRO A 157 -3.23 0.28 0.92
C PRO A 157 -4.42 0.47 -0.03
N ASP A 158 -4.76 1.71 -0.40
CA ASP A 158 -5.81 2.00 -1.39
C ASP A 158 -5.27 2.39 -2.77
N GLY A 159 -3.94 2.41 -2.93
CA GLY A 159 -3.26 2.72 -4.18
C GLY A 159 -3.53 4.14 -4.63
N ALA A 160 -3.91 4.34 -5.90
CA ALA A 160 -4.29 5.67 -6.41
C ALA A 160 -5.64 6.20 -5.85
N GLY A 161 -6.04 5.75 -4.66
CA GLY A 161 -7.22 6.16 -3.93
C GLY A 161 -7.08 7.55 -3.29
N VAL A 162 -7.91 7.80 -2.27
CA VAL A 162 -7.99 9.12 -1.64
C VAL A 162 -7.02 9.27 -0.47
N HIS A 163 -6.50 8.17 0.07
CA HIS A 163 -5.52 8.19 1.14
C HIS A 163 -4.12 8.22 0.53
N ALA A 164 -3.24 9.04 1.12
CA ALA A 164 -1.86 9.09 0.69
C ALA A 164 -1.09 7.88 1.25
N SER A 165 -0.11 7.41 0.50
CA SER A 165 0.89 6.46 1.00
C SER A 165 1.52 6.94 2.30
N PHE A 166 1.93 6.00 3.16
CA PHE A 166 2.58 6.30 4.44
C PHE A 166 3.69 5.32 4.75
N ASP A 167 4.62 5.74 5.62
CA ASP A 167 5.67 4.86 6.13
C ASP A 167 5.12 3.96 7.23
N ALA A 168 5.33 2.66 7.09
CA ALA A 168 4.95 1.63 8.05
C ALA A 168 6.16 0.76 8.39
N TYR A 169 6.20 0.25 9.62
CA TYR A 169 7.12 -0.84 9.95
C TYR A 169 6.55 -2.16 9.43
N CYS A 170 7.33 -2.84 8.59
CA CYS A 170 7.07 -4.18 8.13
C CYS A 170 7.88 -5.20 8.95
N ASP A 171 7.18 -6.14 9.58
CA ASP A 171 7.76 -7.34 10.19
C ASP A 171 7.67 -8.48 9.17
N MET A 172 8.81 -8.81 8.57
CA MET A 172 8.96 -9.80 7.50
C MET A 172 9.34 -11.20 8.01
N ASP A 173 9.55 -11.34 9.33
CA ASP A 173 10.14 -12.55 9.91
C ASP A 173 9.16 -13.31 10.80
N THR A 174 8.37 -12.61 11.59
CA THR A 174 7.51 -13.23 12.62
C THR A 174 6.24 -13.80 12.00
N ASP A 175 5.87 -15.02 12.37
CA ASP A 175 4.59 -15.62 11.97
C ASP A 175 4.37 -15.56 10.45
N GLU A 176 5.37 -16.04 9.68
CA GLU A 176 5.42 -16.00 8.20
C GLU A 176 5.63 -14.62 7.55
N GLY A 177 5.76 -13.55 8.35
CA GLY A 177 6.12 -12.22 7.87
C GLY A 177 5.03 -11.50 7.07
N GLY A 178 5.36 -10.31 6.58
CA GLY A 178 4.45 -9.46 5.83
C GLY A 178 3.50 -8.64 6.71
N TRP A 179 3.78 -8.53 8.00
CA TRP A 179 2.96 -7.79 8.95
C TRP A 179 3.23 -6.30 8.86
N THR A 180 2.18 -5.52 8.62
CA THR A 180 2.18 -4.06 8.56
C THR A 180 1.76 -3.50 9.93
N LEU A 181 2.61 -2.67 10.55
CA LEU A 181 2.27 -1.96 11.78
C LEU A 181 1.31 -0.82 11.47
N ILE A 182 0.06 -0.96 11.92
CA ILE A 182 -1.00 0.05 11.67
C ILE A 182 -1.51 0.72 12.95
N GLY A 183 -1.11 0.24 14.12
CA GLY A 183 -1.50 0.84 15.40
C GLY A 183 -0.40 0.71 16.43
N THR A 184 -0.17 1.79 17.17
CA THR A 184 0.86 1.92 18.20
C THR A 184 0.25 2.61 19.41
N TYR A 185 0.50 2.07 20.60
CA TYR A 185 0.02 2.66 21.84
C TYR A 185 1.18 2.82 22.81
N SER A 186 1.62 4.06 23.02
CA SER A 186 2.82 4.35 23.82
C SER A 186 2.63 3.94 25.27
N LYS A 187 3.70 3.45 25.90
CA LYS A 187 3.69 3.20 27.34
C LYS A 187 3.44 4.46 28.16
N SER A 188 3.73 5.65 27.61
CA SER A 188 3.52 6.92 28.30
C SER A 188 2.12 7.51 28.15
N GLU A 189 1.31 6.95 27.25
CA GLU A 189 -0.04 7.44 26.95
C GLU A 189 -0.97 7.24 28.15
N PRO A 190 -1.64 8.28 28.65
CA PRO A 190 -2.65 8.15 29.69
C PRO A 190 -3.99 7.72 29.08
N GLY A 191 -4.50 6.56 29.52
CA GLY A 191 -5.86 6.11 29.22
C GLY A 191 -6.13 5.76 27.74
N GLY A 192 -7.18 4.97 27.52
CA GLY A 192 -7.66 4.61 26.20
C GLY A 192 -8.31 5.81 25.51
N LYS A 193 -8.20 5.86 24.18
CA LYS A 193 -8.86 6.89 23.38
C LYS A 193 -10.37 6.67 23.32
N MET A 194 -11.12 7.77 23.29
CA MET A 194 -12.58 7.72 23.20
C MET A 194 -13.00 7.29 21.80
N TYR A 195 -12.38 7.89 20.78
CA TYR A 195 -12.59 7.60 19.38
C TYR A 195 -11.29 7.24 18.66
N ILE A 196 -11.36 6.47 17.58
CA ILE A 196 -10.27 6.22 16.63
C ILE A 196 -9.70 7.54 16.12
N SER A 197 -10.56 8.55 15.89
CA SER A 197 -10.13 9.87 15.43
C SER A 197 -9.29 10.65 16.45
N ASP A 198 -9.22 10.21 17.71
CA ASP A 198 -8.37 10.83 18.74
C ASP A 198 -6.92 10.30 18.71
N TYR A 199 -6.64 9.26 17.91
CA TYR A 199 -5.27 8.78 17.66
C TYR A 199 -4.58 9.66 16.62
N ASN A 200 -3.24 9.70 16.67
CA ASN A 200 -2.48 10.20 15.53
C ASN A 200 -2.75 9.30 14.31
N PRO A 201 -3.21 9.83 13.16
CA PRO A 201 -3.49 9.02 11.97
C PRO A 201 -2.25 8.35 11.37
N GLN A 202 -1.05 8.80 11.75
CA GLN A 202 0.23 8.16 11.42
C GLN A 202 0.78 7.45 12.68
N PRO A 203 0.70 6.11 12.73
CA PRO A 203 1.36 5.32 13.77
C PRO A 203 2.87 5.54 13.80
N ASP A 204 3.50 5.22 14.93
CA ASP A 204 4.96 5.10 14.99
C ASP A 204 5.45 3.99 14.04
N VAL A 205 6.66 4.15 13.51
CA VAL A 205 7.33 3.15 12.66
C VAL A 205 8.31 2.28 13.47
N THR A 206 8.15 2.24 14.79
CA THR A 206 8.93 1.36 15.68
C THR A 206 8.07 0.22 16.22
N ALA A 207 8.50 -1.02 15.98
CA ALA A 207 7.88 -2.24 16.50
C ALA A 207 8.16 -2.51 17.99
N THR A 208 8.92 -1.65 18.67
CA THR A 208 9.31 -1.82 20.08
C THR A 208 9.32 -0.46 20.75
N ASP A 209 8.61 -0.35 21.88
CA ASP A 209 8.55 0.86 22.71
C ASP A 209 8.18 2.15 21.92
N PRO A 210 7.05 2.16 21.19
CA PRO A 210 6.67 3.30 20.37
C PRO A 210 6.44 4.56 21.22
N MET A 211 6.87 5.69 20.68
CA MET A 211 6.69 7.00 21.32
C MET A 211 5.37 7.65 20.91
N VAL A 212 4.89 7.37 19.70
CA VAL A 212 3.63 7.88 19.19
C VAL A 212 2.50 6.90 19.50
N THR A 213 1.41 7.43 20.06
CA THR A 213 0.12 6.73 20.10
C THR A 213 -0.64 7.07 18.82
N GLY A 214 -0.62 6.16 17.85
CA GLY A 214 -1.22 6.37 16.54
C GLY A 214 -1.94 5.14 16.01
N LEU A 215 -2.86 5.36 15.08
CA LEU A 215 -3.69 4.33 14.48
C LEU A 215 -4.04 4.78 13.05
N TYR A 216 -3.71 3.95 12.06
CA TYR A 216 -4.06 4.18 10.67
C TYR A 216 -5.57 4.20 10.48
N GLN A 217 -6.07 5.24 9.81
CA GLN A 217 -7.51 5.52 9.67
C GLN A 217 -8.04 5.33 8.24
N GLY A 218 -7.19 4.86 7.30
CA GLY A 218 -7.62 4.57 5.93
C GLY A 218 -8.26 3.19 5.77
N PRO A 219 -8.54 2.78 4.51
CA PRO A 219 -9.18 1.52 4.17
C PRO A 219 -8.34 0.32 4.60
N LEU A 220 -8.99 -0.76 5.03
CA LEU A 220 -8.34 -1.99 5.45
C LEU A 220 -8.51 -3.12 4.42
N GLY A 221 -9.11 -2.82 3.25
CA GLY A 221 -9.41 -3.79 2.20
C GLY A 221 -8.20 -4.50 1.57
N ALA A 222 -6.99 -3.97 1.73
CA ALA A 222 -5.74 -4.62 1.30
C ALA A 222 -5.28 -5.75 2.23
N PHE A 223 -5.86 -5.85 3.44
CA PHE A 223 -5.43 -6.78 4.47
C PHE A 223 -6.47 -7.86 4.73
N ARG A 224 -6.03 -8.98 5.29
CA ARG A 224 -6.86 -10.16 5.58
C ARG A 224 -6.59 -10.73 6.96
N ASP A 225 -5.41 -10.48 7.50
CA ASP A 225 -4.98 -11.03 8.78
C ASP A 225 -4.72 -9.90 9.77
N VAL A 226 -4.91 -10.18 11.05
CA VAL A 226 -4.70 -9.21 12.13
C VAL A 226 -3.98 -9.85 13.29
N ARG A 227 -3.09 -9.08 13.91
CA ARG A 227 -2.37 -9.44 15.13
C ARG A 227 -2.38 -8.24 16.07
N GLU A 228 -3.13 -8.34 17.16
CA GLU A 228 -3.07 -7.37 18.26
C GLU A 228 -2.08 -7.84 19.31
N GLN A 229 -1.21 -6.95 19.78
CA GLN A 229 -0.30 -7.19 20.87
C GLN A 229 -0.56 -6.22 22.02
N VAL A 230 -0.75 -6.76 23.22
CA VAL A 230 -0.93 -5.99 24.45
C VAL A 230 0.09 -6.42 25.50
N ALA A 231 0.19 -5.63 26.57
CA ALA A 231 1.11 -5.87 27.69
C ALA A 231 2.58 -6.03 27.25
N CYS A 232 2.97 -5.44 26.12
CA CYS A 232 4.31 -5.58 25.58
C CYS A 232 5.37 -4.98 26.50
N ASP A 233 6.44 -5.72 26.74
CA ASP A 233 7.71 -5.21 27.24
C ASP A 233 8.86 -5.78 26.41
N TYR A 234 10.09 -5.53 26.85
CA TYR A 234 11.30 -6.07 26.22
C TYR A 234 11.43 -7.61 26.33
N ALA A 235 10.61 -8.29 27.13
CA ALA A 235 10.58 -9.74 27.22
C ALA A 235 9.50 -10.36 26.31
N GLY A 236 8.50 -9.60 25.89
CA GLY A 236 7.51 -10.01 24.90
C GLY A 236 6.13 -9.40 25.10
N CYS A 237 5.18 -9.86 24.29
CA CYS A 237 3.80 -9.38 24.27
C CYS A 237 2.80 -10.52 24.50
N LYS A 238 1.54 -10.15 24.72
CA LYS A 238 0.39 -11.05 24.58
C LYS A 238 -0.33 -10.76 23.26
N SER A 239 -0.29 -11.75 22.37
CA SER A 239 -0.79 -11.62 21.01
C SER A 239 -2.18 -12.24 20.86
N ALA A 240 -3.02 -11.63 20.03
CA ALA A 240 -4.26 -12.20 19.54
C ALA A 240 -4.28 -12.13 18.02
N TYR A 241 -4.67 -13.23 17.38
CA TYR A 241 -4.63 -13.39 15.93
C TYR A 241 -6.00 -13.74 15.36
N GLN A 242 -6.25 -13.29 14.14
CA GLN A 242 -7.23 -13.88 13.24
C GLN A 242 -6.75 -13.72 11.79
N SER A 243 -7.18 -14.64 10.94
CA SER A 243 -6.81 -14.69 9.53
C SER A 243 -8.04 -14.74 8.62
N ALA A 244 -7.86 -14.42 7.34
CA ALA A 244 -8.90 -14.51 6.31
C ALA A 244 -10.17 -13.66 6.61
N MET A 245 -9.97 -12.51 7.24
CA MET A 245 -11.01 -11.55 7.57
C MET A 245 -11.44 -10.72 6.36
N SER A 246 -12.71 -10.32 6.36
CA SER A 246 -13.19 -9.23 5.53
C SER A 246 -12.76 -7.86 6.09
N GLU A 247 -12.76 -6.83 5.26
CA GLU A 247 -12.50 -5.45 5.69
C GLU A 247 -13.44 -5.05 6.84
N ALA A 248 -14.73 -5.38 6.74
CA ALA A 248 -15.70 -5.09 7.78
C ALA A 248 -15.34 -5.76 9.12
N GLU A 249 -14.77 -6.96 9.11
CA GLU A 249 -14.33 -7.63 10.33
C GLU A 249 -13.04 -7.01 10.89
N LEU A 250 -12.11 -6.57 10.04
CA LEU A 250 -10.91 -5.82 10.46
C LEU A 250 -11.30 -4.48 11.10
N GLU A 251 -12.31 -3.80 10.56
CA GLU A 251 -12.90 -2.61 11.18
C GLU A 251 -13.46 -2.91 12.56
N MET A 252 -14.11 -4.07 12.76
CA MET A 252 -14.59 -4.47 14.08
C MET A 252 -13.46 -4.58 15.11
N VAL A 253 -12.27 -5.04 14.70
CA VAL A 253 -11.07 -5.04 15.54
C VAL A 253 -10.62 -3.61 15.81
N ARG A 254 -10.49 -2.78 14.76
CA ARG A 254 -10.06 -1.37 14.89
C ARG A 254 -10.98 -0.56 15.80
N TYR A 255 -12.30 -0.75 15.74
CA TYR A 255 -13.26 -0.11 16.63
C TYR A 255 -13.06 -0.43 18.11
N THR A 256 -12.42 -1.55 18.47
CA THR A 256 -12.08 -1.81 19.88
C THR A 256 -11.01 -0.88 20.44
N TRP A 257 -10.27 -0.18 19.59
CA TRP A 257 -9.23 0.77 20.02
C TRP A 257 -9.82 2.13 20.46
N GLY A 258 -11.10 2.38 20.19
CA GLY A 258 -11.85 3.52 20.74
C GLY A 258 -13.03 3.04 21.56
N TYR A 259 -13.12 3.34 22.86
CA TYR A 259 -14.15 2.72 23.70
C TYR A 259 -15.58 3.12 23.34
N LYS A 260 -15.80 4.32 22.77
CA LYS A 260 -17.13 4.72 22.24
C LYS A 260 -17.40 4.17 20.86
N ASP A 261 -16.38 4.06 20.01
CA ASP A 261 -16.52 3.40 18.70
C ASP A 261 -16.89 1.93 18.88
N GLN A 262 -16.22 1.24 19.82
CA GLN A 262 -16.57 -0.12 20.20
C GLN A 262 -18.04 -0.23 20.56
N GLN A 263 -18.53 0.62 21.48
CA GLN A 263 -19.92 0.60 21.90
C GLN A 263 -20.88 0.85 20.72
N ALA A 264 -20.57 1.82 19.85
CA ALA A 264 -21.41 2.18 18.73
C ALA A 264 -21.50 1.09 17.66
N HIS A 265 -20.38 0.47 17.30
CA HIS A 265 -20.29 -0.46 16.18
C HIS A 265 -20.55 -1.92 16.57
N GLN A 266 -20.30 -2.30 17.82
CA GLN A 266 -20.34 -3.71 18.25
C GLN A 266 -21.64 -4.14 18.93
N LYS A 267 -22.50 -3.19 19.30
CA LYS A 267 -23.76 -3.48 20.00
C LYS A 267 -24.63 -4.51 19.28
N ASN A 268 -24.74 -4.39 17.96
CA ASN A 268 -25.60 -5.24 17.14
C ASN A 268 -24.84 -6.07 16.09
N THR A 269 -23.50 -5.99 16.09
CA THR A 269 -22.66 -6.59 15.05
C THR A 269 -21.93 -7.81 15.62
N PRO A 270 -21.80 -8.91 14.86
CA PRO A 270 -20.94 -10.02 15.23
C PRO A 270 -19.51 -9.55 15.49
N LEU A 271 -18.86 -10.18 16.45
CA LEU A 271 -17.46 -9.90 16.76
C LEU A 271 -16.60 -11.01 16.19
N PRO A 272 -15.43 -10.67 15.64
CA PRO A 272 -14.52 -11.69 15.15
C PRO A 272 -14.02 -12.56 16.31
N ASP A 273 -13.96 -13.86 16.03
CA ASP A 273 -13.27 -14.83 16.87
C ASP A 273 -11.75 -14.58 16.78
N CYS A 274 -10.97 -15.15 17.69
CA CYS A 274 -9.51 -15.01 17.65
C CYS A 274 -8.79 -16.22 18.22
N ARG A 275 -7.46 -16.20 18.13
CA ARG A 275 -6.56 -17.23 18.67
C ARG A 275 -5.38 -16.58 19.39
N ALA A 276 -4.83 -17.26 20.38
CA ALA A 276 -3.63 -16.81 21.10
C ALA A 276 -2.32 -17.06 20.31
N THR A 277 -2.39 -17.84 19.23
CA THR A 277 -1.24 -18.20 18.38
C THR A 277 -1.60 -18.05 16.91
N TYR A 278 -0.61 -17.75 16.07
CA TYR A 278 -0.78 -17.76 14.61
C TYR A 278 -0.73 -19.19 14.07
N ASP A 279 -1.78 -19.95 14.34
CA ASP A 279 -1.94 -21.34 13.91
C ASP A 279 -3.39 -21.58 13.46
N ALA A 280 -3.55 -22.05 12.22
CA ALA A 280 -4.83 -22.40 11.61
C ALA A 280 -5.63 -23.43 12.43
N SER A 281 -4.92 -24.30 13.16
CA SER A 281 -5.46 -25.38 13.99
C SER A 281 -5.60 -25.03 15.46
N GLY A 282 -5.15 -23.83 15.85
CA GLY A 282 -5.16 -23.35 17.23
C GLY A 282 -6.56 -23.23 17.84
N ALA A 283 -6.62 -23.34 19.16
CA ALA A 283 -7.86 -23.15 19.90
C ALA A 283 -8.45 -21.76 19.63
N THR A 284 -9.71 -21.73 19.20
CA THR A 284 -10.40 -20.50 18.83
C THR A 284 -11.22 -20.00 20.02
N THR A 285 -10.96 -18.76 20.43
CA THR A 285 -11.77 -18.03 21.41
C THR A 285 -12.87 -17.29 20.67
N LYS A 286 -14.12 -17.61 21.01
CA LYS A 286 -15.28 -16.97 20.38
C LYS A 286 -15.39 -15.53 20.81
N LYS A 287 -15.56 -14.61 19.85
CA LYS A 287 -15.78 -13.17 20.06
C LYS A 287 -14.70 -12.60 21.00
N CYS A 288 -13.47 -12.40 20.51
CA CYS A 288 -12.23 -12.16 21.29
C CYS A 288 -12.28 -11.25 22.55
N ILE A 289 -13.31 -10.41 22.68
CA ILE A 289 -13.61 -9.57 23.84
C ILE A 289 -14.69 -10.10 24.82
N TYR A 290 -15.23 -11.31 24.64
CA TYR A 290 -16.45 -11.75 25.36
C TYR A 290 -16.13 -12.58 26.61
N TYR A 291 -16.37 -12.01 27.81
CA TYR A 291 -16.80 -12.80 28.96
C TYR A 291 -18.31 -13.10 28.89
N GLY A 292 -18.72 -14.24 29.45
CA GLY A 292 -20.11 -14.66 29.58
C GLY A 292 -21.04 -13.52 30.03
N ASP A 293 -22.27 -13.55 29.54
CA ASP A 293 -23.39 -12.62 29.82
C ASP A 293 -23.43 -11.30 29.02
N GLY A 294 -22.40 -10.98 28.23
CA GLY A 294 -22.45 -9.87 27.26
C GLY A 294 -22.07 -8.49 27.78
N ASP A 295 -21.63 -8.40 29.04
CA ASP A 295 -21.19 -7.16 29.68
C ASP A 295 -19.97 -6.52 28.99
N ASP A 296 -19.03 -7.32 28.49
CA ASP A 296 -17.78 -6.78 27.92
C ASP A 296 -17.96 -6.02 26.60
N ARG A 297 -19.05 -6.27 25.85
CA ARG A 297 -19.32 -5.55 24.60
C ARG A 297 -19.66 -4.08 24.83
N ASN A 298 -20.24 -3.77 25.99
CA ASN A 298 -20.62 -2.42 26.38
C ASN A 298 -19.63 -1.82 27.39
N ASN A 299 -18.54 -2.53 27.69
CA ASN A 299 -17.56 -2.12 28.67
C ASN A 299 -16.65 -1.04 28.10
N MET A 300 -16.94 0.21 28.45
CA MET A 300 -16.14 1.38 28.08
C MET A 300 -14.93 1.62 29.01
N ASN A 301 -14.73 0.76 30.02
CA ASN A 301 -13.64 0.92 30.99
C ASN A 301 -12.29 0.51 30.42
N VAL A 302 -12.24 -0.13 29.26
CA VAL A 302 -11.02 -0.66 28.63
C VAL A 302 -11.13 -0.61 27.11
N VAL A 303 -9.99 -0.59 26.42
CA VAL A 303 -9.87 -0.66 24.95
C VAL A 303 -8.96 -1.82 24.52
N GLY A 304 -9.05 -2.22 23.26
CA GLY A 304 -8.32 -3.34 22.65
C GLY A 304 -9.21 -4.55 22.38
N TRP A 305 -8.77 -5.42 21.48
CA TRP A 305 -9.57 -6.49 20.89
C TRP A 305 -9.51 -7.83 21.62
N GLN A 306 -8.46 -8.10 22.38
CA GLN A 306 -8.39 -9.33 23.16
C GLN A 306 -8.85 -9.13 24.60
N ARG A 307 -9.54 -10.13 25.17
CA ARG A 307 -9.83 -10.28 26.60
C ARG A 307 -9.57 -11.73 27.00
N ASP A 308 -8.55 -11.94 27.83
CA ASP A 308 -8.31 -13.19 28.58
C ASP A 308 -8.28 -14.48 27.75
N ILE A 309 -7.79 -14.35 26.52
CA ILE A 309 -7.67 -15.48 25.59
C ILE A 309 -6.47 -16.38 25.89
N HIS A 310 -5.64 -15.98 26.86
CA HIS A 310 -4.36 -16.60 27.21
C HIS A 310 -4.51 -17.42 28.49
N PRO A 311 -4.24 -18.74 28.48
CA PRO A 311 -4.34 -19.57 29.67
C PRO A 311 -3.50 -19.02 30.84
N GLY A 312 -4.13 -18.87 32.01
CA GLY A 312 -3.47 -18.35 33.23
C GLY A 312 -3.21 -16.84 33.23
N HIS A 313 -3.69 -16.11 32.22
CA HIS A 313 -3.62 -14.66 32.13
C HIS A 313 -5.03 -14.08 32.14
N HIS A 314 -5.15 -12.92 32.80
CA HIS A 314 -6.42 -12.24 33.02
C HIS A 314 -6.25 -10.76 32.78
N ALA A 315 -7.34 -10.04 32.59
CA ALA A 315 -7.35 -8.61 32.31
C ALA A 315 -6.36 -8.17 31.21
N CYS A 316 -6.25 -8.94 30.11
CA CYS A 316 -5.47 -8.51 28.96
C CYS A 316 -6.24 -7.46 28.16
N TRP A 317 -5.78 -6.20 28.13
CA TRP A 317 -6.34 -5.15 27.29
C TRP A 317 -5.27 -4.14 26.90
N LEU A 318 -5.56 -3.33 25.88
CA LEU A 318 -4.63 -2.34 25.36
C LEU A 318 -4.43 -1.20 26.35
N ALA A 319 -5.51 -0.66 26.89
CA ALA A 319 -5.47 0.44 27.86
C ALA A 319 -6.79 0.54 28.66
N HIS A 320 -6.76 1.36 29.70
CA HIS A 320 -7.89 1.69 30.57
C HIS A 320 -8.66 2.89 30.00
N GLY A 321 -9.94 2.71 29.66
CA GLY A 321 -10.86 3.73 29.13
C GLY A 321 -11.44 4.64 30.22
N GLU A 322 -12.76 4.61 30.42
CA GLU A 322 -13.44 5.47 31.42
C GLU A 322 -12.99 5.21 32.87
N PHE A 323 -12.59 3.97 33.17
CA PHE A 323 -11.96 3.63 34.43
C PHE A 323 -10.47 3.96 34.36
N SER A 324 -9.90 4.55 35.41
CA SER A 324 -8.45 4.77 35.52
C SER A 324 -7.81 5.52 34.33
N THR A 325 -8.46 6.60 33.88
CA THR A 325 -8.04 7.44 32.74
C THR A 325 -6.63 8.01 32.81
N ALA A 326 -6.04 8.10 34.01
CA ALA A 326 -4.67 8.59 34.21
C ALA A 326 -3.60 7.48 34.17
N SER A 327 -3.99 6.20 34.11
CA SER A 327 -3.06 5.09 34.03
C SER A 327 -2.36 5.06 32.67
N LYS A 328 -1.07 4.74 32.67
CA LYS A 328 -0.21 4.93 31.51
C LYS A 328 0.15 3.62 30.83
N GLY A 329 -0.02 3.55 29.52
CA GLY A 329 0.35 2.37 28.75
C GLY A 329 -0.58 1.19 28.96
N SER A 330 -0.21 0.07 28.35
CA SER A 330 -0.92 -1.19 28.54
C SER A 330 -0.64 -1.77 29.93
N PRO A 331 -1.62 -2.33 30.65
CA PRO A 331 -1.34 -3.05 31.88
C PRO A 331 -0.72 -4.41 31.59
N ARG A 332 -0.09 -4.99 32.61
CA ARG A 332 0.22 -6.42 32.60
C ARG A 332 -1.09 -7.21 32.59
N CYS A 333 -1.16 -8.30 31.84
CA CYS A 333 -2.26 -9.26 31.95
C CYS A 333 -2.26 -9.94 33.33
N SER A 334 -2.93 -9.32 34.30
CA SER A 334 -3.21 -9.84 35.63
C SER A 334 -4.42 -9.12 36.24
N TYR A 335 -5.16 -9.79 37.12
CA TYR A 335 -6.31 -9.20 37.81
C TYR A 335 -5.97 -7.86 38.47
N ASN A 336 -6.83 -6.87 38.29
CA ASN A 336 -6.72 -5.51 38.85
C ASN A 336 -5.44 -4.74 38.45
N ALA A 337 -4.71 -5.20 37.43
CA ALA A 337 -3.54 -4.48 36.95
C ALA A 337 -3.95 -3.17 36.24
N ILE A 338 -3.24 -2.10 36.57
CA ILE A 338 -3.37 -0.80 35.93
C ILE A 338 -2.10 -0.44 35.17
N GLY A 339 -2.26 0.33 34.09
CA GLY A 339 -1.13 0.85 33.32
C GLY A 339 -0.24 1.72 34.21
N ASN A 340 1.06 1.43 34.23
CA ASN A 340 2.04 2.10 35.09
C ASN A 340 3.21 2.71 34.33
N GLY A 341 3.10 2.85 33.01
CA GLY A 341 4.15 3.47 32.19
C GLY A 341 5.24 2.52 31.69
N THR A 342 5.08 1.21 31.86
CA THR A 342 6.15 0.23 31.55
C THR A 342 5.89 -0.62 30.32
N ARG A 343 4.68 -0.61 29.77
CA ARG A 343 4.27 -1.49 28.68
C ARG A 343 3.46 -0.76 27.62
N TRP A 344 3.58 -1.22 26.39
CA TRP A 344 2.92 -0.66 25.22
C TRP A 344 2.00 -1.70 24.55
N GLY A 345 1.34 -1.29 23.48
CA GLY A 345 0.61 -2.22 22.61
C GLY A 345 0.76 -1.84 21.14
N LEU A 346 0.48 -2.80 20.27
CA LEU A 346 0.68 -2.73 18.83
C LEU A 346 -0.48 -3.40 18.11
N LEU A 347 -0.85 -2.89 16.94
CA LEU A 347 -1.82 -3.50 16.03
C LEU A 347 -1.16 -3.71 14.68
N TRP A 348 -1.22 -4.95 14.21
CA TRP A 348 -0.63 -5.39 12.97
C TRP A 348 -1.71 -5.93 12.04
N VAL A 349 -1.56 -5.71 10.74
CA VAL A 349 -2.38 -6.32 9.70
C VAL A 349 -1.52 -6.86 8.57
N ARG A 350 -1.97 -7.92 7.91
CA ARG A 350 -1.24 -8.61 6.83
C ARG A 350 -2.18 -8.87 5.66
#